data_AF-S4M9X5-F1
#
_entry.id   AF-S4M9X5-F1
#
_cell.length_a   1.000
_cell.length_b   1.000
_cell.length_c   1.000
_cell.angle_alpha   90.00
_cell.angle_beta   90.00
_cell.angle_gamma   90.00
#
_symmetry.space_group_name_H-M   'P 1'
#
loop_
_entity.id
_entity.type
_entity.pdbx_description
1 polymer ?
#
loop_
_entity_poly.entity_id
_entity_poly.type
_entity_poly.pdbx_seq_one_letter_code
_entity_poly.pdbx_strand_id
1 'polypeptide(L)' 'MPAGRPGLSYLTFHFDDMGPVVEALRAAGARPLSDPVVVRARGRRISFWTDPEGNVVELVDVRADDPGSGHSN' A
#
# COMPACT_ATOMS: atom_id res chain seq x y z
N MET A 1 1.34 -3.66 -26.30
CA MET A 1 2.61 -2.96 -26.01
C MET A 1 2.99 -3.26 -24.57
N PRO A 2 4.16 -3.85 -24.27
CA PRO A 2 4.54 -4.14 -22.89
C PRO A 2 5.06 -2.84 -22.24
N ALA A 3 4.30 -2.29 -21.30
CA ALA A 3 4.75 -1.20 -20.44
C ALA A 3 5.55 -1.81 -19.28
N GLY A 4 6.85 -1.99 -19.48
CA GLY A 4 7.76 -2.49 -18.46
C GLY A 4 9.15 -1.92 -18.72
N ARG A 5 9.32 -0.62 -18.46
CA ARG A 5 10.66 0.00 -18.42
C ARG A 5 11.32 -0.42 -17.10
N PRO A 6 12.56 -0.96 -17.12
CA PRO A 6 13.26 -1.28 -15.89
C PRO A 6 13.69 0.03 -15.23
N GLY A 7 13.06 0.40 -14.12
CA GLY A 7 13.37 1.66 -13.44
C GLY A 7 12.91 1.75 -11.99
N LEU A 8 11.82 1.08 -11.60
CA LEU A 8 11.38 1.06 -10.21
C LEU A 8 10.44 -0.14 -10.01
N SER A 9 10.88 -1.14 -9.26
CA SER A 9 10.14 -2.42 -9.17
C SER A 9 8.83 -2.29 -8.38
N TYR A 10 8.78 -1.40 -7.40
CA TYR A 10 7.61 -1.06 -6.58
C TYR A 10 7.99 0.12 -5.66
N LEU A 11 7.06 1.03 -5.36
CA LEU A 11 7.23 2.02 -4.29
C LEU A 11 6.41 1.60 -3.08
N THR A 12 7.02 1.65 -1.90
CA THR A 12 6.30 1.44 -0.64
C THR A 12 6.17 2.77 0.10
N PHE A 13 4.94 3.15 0.43
CA PHE A 13 4.63 4.34 1.22
C PHE A 13 4.02 3.93 2.56
N HIS A 14 4.54 4.53 3.63
CA HIS A 14 4.06 4.29 4.99
C HIS A 14 3.08 5.40 5.36
N PHE A 15 1.88 5.03 5.79
CA PHE A 15 0.81 5.96 6.17
C PHE A 15 0.32 5.68 7.59
N ASP A 16 0.04 6.73 8.33
CA ASP A 16 -0.63 6.66 9.63
C ASP A 16 -2.12 6.33 9.51
N ASP A 17 -2.76 6.76 8.42
CA ASP A 17 -4.15 6.45 8.11
C ASP A 17 -4.29 6.12 6.62
N MET A 18 -4.60 4.87 6.33
CA MET A 18 -4.70 4.36 4.97
C MET A 18 -6.08 4.59 4.34
N GLY A 19 -7.12 4.89 5.14
CA GLY A 19 -8.49 5.07 4.64
C GLY A 19 -8.62 6.22 3.63
N PRO A 20 -8.24 7.45 3.99
CA PRO A 20 -8.31 8.60 3.09
C PRO A 20 -7.44 8.44 1.84
N VAL A 21 -6.31 7.74 1.97
CA VAL A 21 -5.34 7.52 0.88
C VAL A 21 -5.91 6.57 -0.17
N VAL A 22 -6.59 5.50 0.23
CA VAL A 22 -7.28 4.57 -0.66
C VAL A 22 -8.36 5.27 -1.48
N GLU A 23 -9.16 6.14 -0.85
CA GLU A 23 -10.19 6.91 -1.55
C GLU A 23 -9.57 7.91 -2.54
N ALA A 24 -8.49 8.58 -2.15
CA ALA A 24 -7.76 9.50 -3.03
C ALA A 24 -7.15 8.77 -4.25
N LEU A 25 -6.59 7.58 -4.06
CA LEU A 25 -6.04 6.76 -5.15
C LEU A 25 -7.11 6.31 -6.12
N ARG A 26 -8.25 5.87 -5.59
CA ARG A 26 -9.42 5.51 -6.42
C ARG A 26 -9.92 6.70 -7.23
N ALA A 27 -9.99 7.89 -6.62
CA ALA A 27 -10.37 9.12 -7.31
C ALA A 27 -9.36 9.55 -8.37
N ALA A 28 -8.07 9.29 -8.16
CA ALA A 28 -6.99 9.55 -9.12
C ALA A 28 -6.92 8.52 -10.26
N GLY A 29 -7.75 7.47 -10.23
CA GLY A 29 -7.80 6.44 -11.27
C GLY A 29 -6.76 5.31 -11.10
N ALA A 30 -6.10 5.25 -9.93
CA ALA A 30 -5.28 4.09 -9.59
C ALA A 30 -6.17 2.86 -9.42
N ARG A 31 -5.65 1.69 -9.80
CA ARG A 31 -6.37 0.42 -9.73
C ARG A 31 -5.81 -0.45 -8.61
N PRO A 32 -6.65 -1.03 -7.74
CA PRO A 32 -6.18 -1.98 -6.75
C PRO A 32 -5.70 -3.26 -7.44
N LEU A 33 -4.58 -3.81 -6.96
CA LEU A 33 -4.02 -5.08 -7.43
C LEU A 33 -4.44 -6.28 -6.57
N SER A 34 -4.97 -6.04 -5.38
CA SER A 34 -5.47 -7.09 -4.48
C SER A 34 -6.99 -6.98 -4.29
N ASP A 35 -7.65 -8.13 -4.20
CA ASP A 35 -9.01 -8.26 -3.66
C ASP A 35 -8.94 -9.18 -2.43
N PRO A 36 -9.18 -8.69 -1.20
CA PRO A 36 -9.59 -7.34 -0.84
C PRO A 36 -8.49 -6.27 -1.05
N VAL A 37 -8.91 -5.02 -1.31
CA VAL A 37 -8.01 -3.86 -1.54
C VAL A 37 -7.03 -3.67 -0.39
N VAL A 38 -7.47 -3.95 0.83
CA VAL A 38 -6.65 -3.90 2.03
C VAL A 38 -6.51 -5.30 2.60
N VAL A 39 -5.28 -5.80 2.66
CA VAL A 39 -4.96 -7.08 3.28
C VAL A 39 -4.24 -6.85 4.60
N ARG A 40 -4.52 -7.68 5.61
CA ARG A 40 -3.79 -7.67 6.89
C ARG A 40 -2.66 -8.68 6.82
N ALA A 41 -1.41 -8.22 6.91
CA ALA A 41 -0.22 -9.06 6.91
C ALA A 41 0.66 -8.73 8.12
N ARG A 42 1.00 -9.74 8.93
CA ARG A 42 1.91 -9.62 10.09
C ARG A 42 1.55 -8.48 11.05
N GLY A 43 0.27 -8.36 11.39
CA GLY A 43 -0.25 -7.26 12.24
C GLY A 43 -0.55 -5.97 11.47
N ARG A 44 0.07 -5.74 10.31
CA ARG A 44 -0.06 -4.48 9.56
C ARG A 44 -1.15 -4.55 8.50
N ARG A 45 -1.75 -3.40 8.14
CA ARG A 45 -2.65 -3.28 6.97
C ARG A 45 -1.81 -2.85 5.78
N ILE A 46 -1.85 -3.60 4.69
CA ILE A 46 -1.14 -3.28 3.44
C ILE A 46 -2.12 -3.27 2.27
N SER A 47 -1.81 -2.50 1.23
CA SER A 47 -2.66 -2.35 0.05
C SER A 47 -1.83 -2.12 -1.20
N PHE A 48 -2.09 -2.87 -2.26
CA PHE A 48 -1.35 -2.79 -3.51
C PHE A 48 -2.16 -2.10 -4.60
N TRP A 49 -1.52 -1.18 -5.31
CA TRP A 49 -2.11 -0.35 -6.34
C TRP A 49 -1.23 -0.33 -7.58
N THR A 50 -1.87 -0.07 -8.72
CA THR A 50 -1.21 0.27 -9.97
C THR A 50 -1.68 1.64 -10.42
N ASP A 51 -0.74 2.53 -10.67
CA ASP A 51 -1.04 3.81 -11.29
C ASP A 51 -1.34 3.63 -12.80
N PRO A 52 -1.88 4.66 -13.48
CA PRO A 52 -2.15 4.58 -14.92
C PRO A 52 -0.91 4.32 -15.79
N GLU A 53 0.29 4.58 -15.27
CA GLU A 53 1.56 4.36 -15.97
C GLU A 53 2.06 2.91 -15.85
N GLY A 54 1.47 2.11 -14.96
CA GLY A 54 1.83 0.71 -14.73
C GLY A 54 2.82 0.50 -13.59
N ASN A 55 3.11 1.52 -12.79
CA ASN A 55 3.95 1.44 -11.61
C ASN A 55 3.16 0.80 -10.45
N VAL A 56 3.83 -0.10 -9.72
CA VAL A 56 3.26 -0.75 -8.54
C VAL A 56 3.52 0.10 -7.30
N VAL A 57 2.47 0.39 -6.55
CA VAL A 57 2.49 1.16 -5.31
C VAL A 57 1.95 0.31 -4.17
N GLU A 58 2.76 0.11 -3.15
CA GLU A 58 2.41 -0.55 -1.89
C GLU A 58 2.15 0.52 -0.82
N LEU A 59 0.99 0.47 -0.19
CA LEU A 59 0.64 1.29 0.97
C LEU A 59 0.75 0.41 2.21
N VAL A 60 1.39 0.92 3.26
CA VAL A 60 1.53 0.23 4.54
C VAL A 60 1.02 1.13 5.66
N ASP A 61 0.06 0.65 6.43
CA ASP A 61 -0.42 1.28 7.65
C ASP A 61 0.59 1.04 8.79
N VAL A 62 1.24 2.09 9.27
CA VAL A 62 2.22 2.03 10.37
C VAL A 62 1.56 1.90 11.74
N ARG A 63 0.29 2.30 11.88
CA ARG A 63 -0.47 2.20 13.15
C ARG A 63 -1.12 0.85 13.36
N ALA A 64 -1.11 0.00 12.35
CA ALA A 64 -1.69 -1.33 12.47
C ALA A 64 -0.90 -2.26 13.42
N ASP A 65 0.28 -1.85 13.90
CA ASP A 65 0.94 -2.46 15.06
C ASP A 65 1.25 -1.41 16.14
N ASP A 66 0.26 -1.11 16.98
CA ASP A 66 0.55 -1.03 18.41
C ASP A 66 -0.64 -1.53 19.22
N PRO A 67 -0.53 -2.77 19.73
CA PRO A 67 -0.98 -3.01 21.09
C PRO A 67 0.14 -3.59 21.97
N GLY A 68 1.43 -3.43 21.63
CA GLY A 68 2.49 -3.96 22.49
C GLY A 68 3.92 -3.88 21.99
N SER A 69 4.46 -2.67 21.81
CA SER A 69 5.92 -2.47 21.94
C SER A 69 6.36 -2.63 23.41
N GLY A 70 6.18 -3.84 23.96
CA GLY A 70 6.85 -4.31 25.16
C GLY A 70 8.18 -4.95 24.76
N HIS A 71 9.18 -4.14 24.45
CA HIS A 71 10.56 -4.60 24.44
C HIS A 71 11.07 -4.54 25.88
N SER A 72 10.91 -5.64 26.62
CA SER A 72 11.62 -5.81 27.89
C SER A 72 13.11 -5.99 27.63
N ASN A 73 13.90 -5.09 28.20
CA ASN A 73 15.37 -5.08 28.24
C ASN A 73 15.95 -6.26 29.03
#